data_AF-A0A923NM62-F1
#
_entry.id   AF-A0A923NM62-F1
#
_cell.length_a   1.000
_cell.length_b   1.000
_cell.length_c   1.000
_cell.angle_alpha   90.00
_cell.angle_beta   90.00
_cell.angle_gamma   90.00
#
_symmetry.space_group_name_H-M   'P 1'
#
loop_
_entity.id
_entity.type
_entity.pdbx_description
1 polymer ?
#
loop_
_entity_poly.entity_id
_entity_poly.type
_entity_poly.pdbx_seq_one_letter_code
_entity_poly.pdbx_strand_id
1 'polypeptide(L)'
;MNYRIYKLQFKTGLHVGRGKLTDGAASFYADTLFSALCKEALKLGGEKMLAQLVDRVQGGQIRLSDGFPYIANRLYIPKPMLLIKGAEESDSKEKKAYKKMEYIPLDQFEIYLQGKMDVRKETNYFGENFGTYGVRAMAKVEKGKDAEPYSVGVYYFKEGAGLYVIVGFEEEEDSWLLDLFESLSYTGIGGKRSSGLGKFVLNVSSMDDKLEAGLNHTSEGACYMALSLCLPSEKELDKAIENARYGMLKRSGFISSESYAATFRKKRTLFTFKAGSCFKKTFDGIVADVSEGGNHPVYCYAKAMLMEIG
;
A
#
# COMPACT_ATOMS: atom_id res chain seq x y z
N MET A 1 -9.82 6.93 15.99
CA MET A 1 -8.50 7.49 15.64
C MET A 1 -8.73 8.75 14.82
N ASN A 2 -7.76 9.65 14.77
CA ASN A 2 -7.71 10.74 13.82
C ASN A 2 -7.01 10.26 12.54
N TYR A 3 -7.35 10.84 11.39
CA TYR A 3 -6.78 10.44 10.10
C TYR A 3 -6.36 11.62 9.23
N ARG A 4 -5.27 11.44 8.50
CA ARG A 4 -4.81 12.36 7.46
C ARG A 4 -4.52 11.63 6.15
N ILE A 5 -4.64 12.38 5.07
CA ILE A 5 -4.29 11.93 3.72
C ILE A 5 -2.93 12.47 3.36
N TYR A 6 -1.99 11.58 3.11
CA TYR A 6 -0.65 11.91 2.65
C TYR A 6 -0.60 11.62 1.15
N LYS A 7 -0.62 12.66 0.31
CA LYS A 7 -0.46 12.54 -1.15
C LYS A 7 1.01 12.58 -1.52
N LEU A 8 1.47 11.53 -2.19
CA LEU A 8 2.79 11.37 -2.75
C LEU A 8 2.73 11.71 -4.25
N GLN A 9 3.11 12.94 -4.59
CA GLN A 9 3.23 13.39 -5.98
C GLN A 9 4.61 13.02 -6.52
N PHE A 10 4.73 11.88 -7.19
CA PHE A 10 5.99 11.38 -7.71
C PHE A 10 6.62 12.34 -8.74
N LYS A 11 7.89 12.69 -8.52
CA LYS A 11 8.70 13.52 -9.44
C LYS A 11 9.56 12.66 -10.37
N THR A 12 9.77 11.41 -10.01
CA THR A 12 10.47 10.41 -10.82
C THR A 12 9.63 9.15 -10.96
N GLY A 13 10.01 8.27 -11.88
CA GLY A 13 9.31 6.99 -12.03
C GLY A 13 9.40 6.15 -10.75
N LEU A 14 8.41 5.30 -10.52
CA LEU A 14 8.33 4.40 -9.37
C LEU A 14 8.62 2.96 -9.82
N HIS A 15 9.51 2.27 -9.12
CA HIS A 15 9.71 0.82 -9.30
C HIS A 15 9.25 0.06 -8.06
N VAL A 16 8.15 -0.66 -8.19
CA VAL A 16 7.67 -1.63 -7.20
C VAL A 16 7.68 -3.01 -7.83
N GLY A 17 8.72 -3.80 -7.53
CA GLY A 17 8.90 -5.14 -8.08
C GLY A 17 7.87 -6.14 -7.53
N ARG A 18 7.37 -7.04 -8.39
CA ARG A 18 6.47 -8.15 -8.02
C ARG A 18 7.11 -9.53 -8.18
N GLY A 19 8.45 -9.58 -8.21
CA GLY A 19 9.23 -10.81 -8.28
C GLY A 19 10.42 -10.67 -9.23
N LYS A 20 10.21 -10.06 -10.40
CA LYS A 20 11.28 -9.75 -11.36
C LYS A 20 11.60 -8.26 -11.38
N LEU A 21 12.83 -7.92 -11.74
CA LEU A 21 13.26 -6.53 -11.92
C LEU A 21 12.56 -5.85 -13.11
N THR A 22 12.18 -6.63 -14.10
CA THR A 22 11.37 -6.21 -15.25
C THR A 22 9.89 -6.10 -14.94
N ASP A 23 9.45 -6.35 -13.70
CA ASP A 23 8.07 -6.09 -13.30
C ASP A 23 8.00 -4.68 -12.68
N GLY A 24 6.88 -3.99 -12.81
CA GLY A 24 6.59 -2.78 -12.06
C GLY A 24 5.11 -2.69 -11.76
N ALA A 25 4.79 -2.48 -10.48
CA ALA A 25 3.43 -2.14 -10.06
C ALA A 25 3.27 -0.62 -10.00
N ALA A 26 2.04 -0.16 -10.26
CA ALA A 26 1.67 1.24 -10.16
C ALA A 26 1.48 1.73 -8.71
N SER A 27 1.48 0.80 -7.74
CA SER A 27 1.35 1.11 -6.32
C SER A 27 2.18 0.18 -5.43
N PHE A 28 2.38 0.59 -4.19
CA PHE A 28 3.02 -0.16 -3.10
C PHE A 28 2.02 -0.45 -1.98
N TYR A 29 2.37 -1.39 -1.11
CA TYR A 29 1.54 -1.75 0.05
C TYR A 29 2.11 -1.19 1.36
N ALA A 30 1.31 -1.23 2.44
CA ALA A 30 1.66 -0.68 3.74
C ALA A 30 2.98 -1.23 4.30
N ASP A 31 3.30 -2.50 4.06
CA ASP A 31 4.58 -3.11 4.47
C ASP A 31 5.82 -2.51 3.79
N THR A 32 5.66 -2.05 2.57
CA THR A 32 6.72 -1.43 1.77
C THR A 32 6.98 -0.01 2.27
N LEU A 33 5.90 0.72 2.57
CA LEU A 33 5.98 2.04 3.21
C LEU A 33 6.58 1.93 4.61
N PHE A 34 6.06 1.06 5.47
CA PHE A 34 6.56 0.86 6.83
C PHE A 34 8.04 0.46 6.84
N SER A 35 8.45 -0.46 5.95
CA SER A 35 9.87 -0.82 5.81
C SER A 35 10.75 0.37 5.41
N ALA A 36 10.22 1.29 4.61
CA ALA A 36 10.94 2.50 4.22
C ALA A 36 11.02 3.49 5.39
N LEU A 37 9.92 3.71 6.11
CA LEU A 37 9.86 4.57 7.30
C LEU A 37 10.79 4.06 8.41
N CYS A 38 10.87 2.75 8.67
CA CYS A 38 11.83 2.18 9.62
C CYS A 38 13.27 2.52 9.27
N LYS A 39 13.63 2.54 7.98
CA LYS A 39 14.98 2.92 7.54
C LYS A 39 15.24 4.41 7.70
N GLU A 40 14.26 5.25 7.41
CA GLU A 40 14.38 6.69 7.62
C GLU A 40 14.45 7.02 9.12
N ALA A 41 13.65 6.36 9.96
CA ALA A 41 13.71 6.48 11.42
C ALA A 41 15.09 6.11 11.97
N LEU A 42 15.67 5.00 11.51
CA LEU A 42 17.01 4.58 11.91
C LEU A 42 18.09 5.60 11.51
N LYS A 43 17.95 6.24 10.34
CA LYS A 43 18.90 7.25 9.86
C LYS A 43 18.77 8.59 10.61
N LEU A 44 17.54 9.02 10.88
CA LEU A 44 17.26 10.34 11.46
C LEU A 44 17.42 10.35 12.98
N GLY A 45 16.92 9.30 13.65
CA GLY A 45 16.84 9.24 15.12
C GLY A 45 17.40 7.96 15.73
N GLY A 46 18.11 7.14 14.95
CA GLY A 46 18.74 5.91 15.44
C GLY A 46 17.75 4.86 15.93
N GLU A 47 18.24 3.95 16.78
CA GLU A 47 17.43 2.85 17.33
C GLU A 47 16.25 3.35 18.17
N LYS A 48 16.38 4.50 18.84
CA LYS A 48 15.32 5.08 19.66
C LYS A 48 14.09 5.45 18.82
N MET A 49 14.29 6.16 17.71
CA MET A 49 13.17 6.55 16.84
C MET A 49 12.62 5.35 16.07
N LEU A 50 13.47 4.39 15.70
CA LEU A 50 13.01 3.11 15.12
C LEU A 50 12.10 2.36 16.11
N ALA A 51 12.52 2.20 17.36
CA ALA A 51 11.73 1.55 18.40
C ALA A 51 10.40 2.28 18.62
N GLN A 52 10.42 3.62 18.73
CA GLN A 52 9.21 4.43 18.84
C GLN A 52 8.22 4.18 17.69
N LEU A 53 8.69 4.15 16.43
CA LEU A 53 7.83 3.86 15.28
C LEU A 53 7.25 2.44 15.35
N VAL A 54 8.07 1.44 15.65
CA VAL A 54 7.64 0.04 15.72
C VAL A 54 6.62 -0.16 16.85
N ASP A 55 6.90 0.38 18.03
CA ASP A 55 6.06 0.25 19.22
C ASP A 55 4.69 0.92 18.99
N ARG A 56 4.66 2.13 18.41
CA ARG A 56 3.40 2.83 18.10
C ARG A 56 2.57 2.12 17.03
N VAL A 57 3.21 1.46 16.06
CA VAL A 57 2.49 0.67 15.06
C VAL A 57 1.98 -0.64 15.67
N GLN A 58 2.79 -1.32 16.47
CA GLN A 58 2.42 -2.56 17.15
C GLN A 58 1.28 -2.34 18.14
N GLY A 59 1.41 -1.33 19.01
CA GLY A 59 0.49 -1.02 20.10
C GLY A 59 -0.83 -0.40 19.68
N GLY A 60 -0.97 -0.02 18.42
CA GLY A 60 -2.24 0.40 17.89
C GLY A 60 -2.34 1.88 17.50
N GLN A 61 -1.36 2.67 17.93
CA GLN A 61 -1.41 4.12 17.91
C GLN A 61 -1.12 4.74 16.54
N ILE A 62 -0.47 4.01 15.63
CA ILE A 62 -0.28 4.39 14.23
C ILE A 62 -0.85 3.30 13.31
N ARG A 63 -1.62 3.71 12.29
CA ARG A 63 -2.11 2.86 11.20
C ARG A 63 -1.75 3.46 9.85
N LEU A 64 -1.33 2.59 8.93
CA LEU A 64 -0.99 2.93 7.55
C LEU A 64 -1.88 2.12 6.61
N SER A 65 -2.47 2.78 5.61
CA SER A 65 -3.08 2.10 4.47
C SER A 65 -2.04 1.63 3.45
N ASP A 66 -2.48 0.86 2.47
CA ASP A 66 -1.75 0.69 1.23
C ASP A 66 -1.68 2.01 0.44
N GLY A 67 -0.77 2.08 -0.54
CA GLY A 67 -0.74 3.18 -1.50
C GLY A 67 -1.93 3.09 -2.45
N PHE A 68 -2.69 4.17 -2.55
CA PHE A 68 -3.88 4.22 -3.40
C PHE A 68 -3.80 5.33 -4.45
N PRO A 69 -4.33 5.13 -5.66
CA PRO A 69 -4.30 6.14 -6.70
C PRO A 69 -5.05 7.41 -6.32
N TYR A 70 -4.56 8.56 -6.77
CA TYR A 70 -5.36 9.75 -6.96
C TYR A 70 -5.12 10.34 -8.35
N ILE A 71 -6.13 11.03 -8.88
CA ILE A 71 -6.07 11.80 -10.13
C ILE A 71 -6.71 13.16 -9.87
N ALA A 72 -5.90 14.22 -9.93
CA ALA A 72 -6.23 15.56 -9.46
C ALA A 72 -6.76 15.51 -8.01
N ASN A 73 -8.04 15.83 -7.81
CA ASN A 73 -8.69 15.79 -6.51
C ASN A 73 -9.47 14.49 -6.24
N ARG A 74 -9.59 13.59 -7.23
CA ARG A 74 -10.32 12.32 -7.08
C ARG A 74 -9.42 11.27 -6.42
N LEU A 75 -9.83 10.82 -5.23
CA LEU A 75 -9.21 9.70 -4.53
C LEU A 75 -9.85 8.38 -4.99
N TYR A 76 -9.06 7.32 -5.04
CA TYR A 76 -9.52 5.99 -5.39
C TYR A 76 -9.26 5.02 -4.26
N ILE A 77 -10.22 4.16 -3.96
CA ILE A 77 -10.12 3.10 -2.92
C ILE A 77 -10.13 1.71 -3.57
N PRO A 78 -9.62 0.66 -2.91
CA PRO A 78 -9.57 -0.67 -3.49
C PRO A 78 -10.98 -1.21 -3.75
N LYS A 79 -11.13 -2.01 -4.81
CA LYS A 79 -12.39 -2.69 -5.09
C LYS A 79 -12.74 -3.70 -3.98
N PRO A 80 -13.93 -3.62 -3.36
CA PRO A 80 -14.35 -4.55 -2.33
C PRO A 80 -14.58 -5.94 -2.94
N MET A 81 -14.21 -6.98 -2.20
CA MET A 81 -14.48 -8.38 -2.56
C MET A 81 -15.90 -8.79 -2.20
N LEU A 82 -16.86 -8.04 -2.71
CA LEU A 82 -18.28 -8.33 -2.58
C LEU A 82 -18.86 -8.78 -3.92
N LEU A 83 -19.95 -9.53 -3.87
CA LEU A 83 -20.76 -9.80 -5.05
C LEU A 83 -21.72 -8.62 -5.23
N ILE A 84 -21.60 -7.92 -6.35
CA ILE A 84 -22.47 -6.80 -6.69
C ILE A 84 -23.57 -7.33 -7.61
N LYS A 85 -24.83 -7.36 -7.12
CA LYS A 85 -25.96 -7.95 -7.88
C LYS A 85 -26.13 -7.33 -9.27
N GLY A 86 -26.08 -5.99 -9.38
CA GLY A 86 -26.18 -5.30 -10.68
C GLY A 86 -25.06 -5.66 -11.66
N ALA A 87 -23.87 -6.05 -11.17
CA ALA A 87 -22.81 -6.55 -12.03
C ALA A 87 -23.13 -7.93 -12.61
N GLU A 88 -23.82 -8.81 -11.87
CA GLU A 88 -24.19 -10.14 -12.33
C GLU A 88 -25.32 -10.16 -13.37
N GLU A 89 -26.12 -9.10 -13.44
CA GLU A 89 -27.22 -8.97 -14.41
C GLU A 89 -26.79 -8.22 -15.69
N SER A 90 -25.57 -7.68 -15.71
CA SER A 90 -25.01 -6.90 -16.82
C SER A 90 -24.54 -7.74 -18.02
N ASP A 91 -24.24 -7.07 -19.14
CA ASP A 91 -23.70 -7.72 -20.34
C ASP A 91 -22.29 -8.32 -20.10
N SER A 92 -21.84 -9.21 -20.99
CA SER A 92 -20.56 -9.93 -20.84
C SER A 92 -19.33 -9.00 -20.82
N LYS A 93 -19.42 -7.84 -21.46
CA LYS A 93 -18.35 -6.84 -21.55
C LYS A 93 -18.28 -6.00 -20.27
N GLU A 94 -19.41 -5.64 -19.65
CA GLU A 94 -19.49 -4.96 -18.36
C GLU A 94 -19.03 -5.86 -17.21
N LYS A 95 -19.46 -7.13 -17.16
CA LYS A 95 -18.92 -8.11 -16.20
C LYS A 95 -17.41 -8.19 -16.23
N LYS A 96 -16.81 -8.17 -17.42
CA LYS A 96 -15.35 -8.18 -17.60
C LYS A 96 -14.70 -6.90 -17.09
N ALA A 97 -15.35 -5.74 -17.27
CA ALA A 97 -14.88 -4.46 -16.72
C ALA A 97 -14.90 -4.48 -15.18
N TYR A 98 -16.03 -4.88 -14.57
CA TYR A 98 -16.14 -5.06 -13.11
C TYR A 98 -15.05 -5.96 -12.55
N LYS A 99 -14.78 -7.10 -13.20
CA LYS A 99 -13.76 -8.05 -12.77
C LYS A 99 -12.34 -7.47 -12.84
N LYS A 100 -12.03 -6.69 -13.89
CA LYS A 100 -10.70 -6.11 -14.13
C LYS A 100 -10.41 -4.86 -13.29
N MET A 101 -11.43 -4.12 -12.87
CA MET A 101 -11.25 -2.93 -12.04
C MET A 101 -10.54 -3.29 -10.72
N GLU A 102 -9.49 -2.55 -10.38
CA GLU A 102 -8.73 -2.72 -9.12
C GLU A 102 -9.08 -1.66 -8.09
N TYR A 103 -9.43 -0.46 -8.55
CA TYR A 103 -9.73 0.71 -7.72
C TYR A 103 -11.03 1.38 -8.18
N ILE A 104 -11.78 1.95 -7.24
CA ILE A 104 -13.04 2.65 -7.45
C ILE A 104 -12.85 4.11 -6.99
N PRO A 105 -13.28 5.10 -7.77
CA PRO A 105 -13.33 6.49 -7.30
C PRO A 105 -14.19 6.60 -6.04
N LEU A 106 -13.68 7.27 -5.00
CA LEU A 106 -14.38 7.40 -3.72
C LEU A 106 -15.78 8.03 -3.90
N ASP A 107 -15.90 9.00 -4.79
CA ASP A 107 -17.16 9.69 -5.13
C ASP A 107 -18.19 8.78 -5.84
N GLN A 108 -17.75 7.65 -6.39
CA GLN A 108 -18.62 6.67 -7.07
C GLN A 108 -18.86 5.41 -6.24
N PHE A 109 -18.30 5.33 -5.02
CA PHE A 109 -18.29 4.09 -4.25
C PHE A 109 -19.69 3.59 -3.87
N GLU A 110 -20.57 4.46 -3.39
CA GLU A 110 -21.96 4.10 -3.06
C GLU A 110 -22.73 3.63 -4.31
N ILE A 111 -22.53 4.29 -5.45
CA ILE A 111 -23.14 3.94 -6.75
C ILE A 111 -22.63 2.59 -7.24
N TYR A 112 -21.34 2.31 -7.03
CA TYR A 112 -20.73 1.01 -7.31
C TYR A 112 -21.37 -0.10 -6.47
N LEU A 113 -21.57 0.10 -5.16
CA LEU A 113 -22.18 -0.90 -4.29
C LEU A 113 -23.62 -1.23 -4.70
N GLN A 114 -24.35 -0.25 -5.23
CA GLN A 114 -25.70 -0.45 -5.80
C GLN A 114 -25.68 -1.16 -7.17
N GLY A 115 -24.51 -1.36 -7.78
CA GLY A 115 -24.37 -1.95 -9.10
C GLY A 115 -24.82 -1.04 -10.25
N LYS A 116 -24.79 0.28 -10.05
CA LYS A 116 -25.28 1.29 -11.02
C LYS A 116 -24.18 2.15 -11.64
N MET A 117 -22.92 1.93 -11.26
CA MET A 117 -21.79 2.73 -11.74
C MET A 117 -21.44 2.38 -13.18
N ASP A 118 -21.18 3.39 -14.01
CA ASP A 118 -20.62 3.18 -15.35
C ASP A 118 -19.12 2.80 -15.25
N VAL A 119 -18.88 1.50 -15.07
CA VAL A 119 -17.54 0.95 -14.88
C VAL A 119 -16.64 1.20 -16.08
N ARG A 120 -17.18 1.21 -17.30
CA ARG A 120 -16.39 1.38 -18.52
C ARG A 120 -15.86 2.80 -18.58
N LYS A 121 -16.72 3.80 -18.35
CA LYS A 121 -16.32 5.20 -18.29
C LYS A 121 -15.25 5.42 -17.23
N GLU A 122 -15.44 4.91 -16.01
CA GLU A 122 -14.46 5.11 -14.93
C GLU A 122 -13.14 4.37 -15.19
N THR A 123 -13.19 3.16 -15.77
CA THR A 123 -11.98 2.41 -16.15
C THR A 123 -11.18 3.13 -17.24
N ASN A 124 -11.86 3.66 -18.26
CA ASN A 124 -11.22 4.39 -19.35
C ASN A 124 -10.58 5.68 -18.82
N TYR A 125 -11.33 6.46 -18.03
CA TYR A 125 -10.81 7.67 -17.40
C TYR A 125 -9.56 7.37 -16.55
N PHE A 126 -9.59 6.31 -15.74
CA PHE A 126 -8.45 5.91 -14.92
C PHE A 126 -7.23 5.55 -15.80
N GLY A 127 -7.43 4.70 -16.81
CA GLY A 127 -6.35 4.26 -17.70
C GLY A 127 -5.73 5.41 -18.52
N GLU A 128 -6.56 6.37 -18.94
CA GLU A 128 -6.13 7.53 -19.71
C GLU A 128 -5.43 8.58 -18.84
N ASN A 129 -5.71 8.66 -17.53
CA ASN A 129 -5.25 9.78 -16.70
C ASN A 129 -4.28 9.41 -15.56
N PHE A 130 -4.12 8.12 -15.23
CA PHE A 130 -3.29 7.74 -14.08
C PHE A 130 -1.78 7.71 -14.40
N GLY A 131 -1.39 6.95 -15.42
CA GLY A 131 0.03 6.73 -15.71
C GLY A 131 0.29 5.60 -16.69
N THR A 132 1.56 5.39 -16.99
CA THR A 132 2.02 4.40 -17.96
C THR A 132 3.15 3.56 -17.40
N TYR A 133 3.12 2.27 -17.70
CA TYR A 133 4.21 1.35 -17.44
C TYR A 133 5.23 1.38 -18.58
N GLY A 134 6.52 1.41 -18.25
CA GLY A 134 7.61 1.32 -19.21
C GLY A 134 8.75 0.44 -18.70
N VAL A 135 9.58 -0.04 -19.62
CA VAL A 135 10.80 -0.81 -19.28
C VAL A 135 12.01 0.03 -19.66
N ARG A 136 12.88 0.31 -18.70
CA ARG A 136 14.17 0.97 -18.94
C ARG A 136 15.26 -0.07 -19.14
N ALA A 137 15.93 -0.01 -20.29
CA ALA A 137 17.19 -0.71 -20.49
C ALA A 137 18.31 0.02 -19.73
N MET A 138 19.11 -0.75 -19.01
CA MET A 138 20.25 -0.29 -18.22
C MET A 138 21.44 -1.20 -18.53
N ALA A 139 22.66 -0.72 -18.27
CA ALA A 139 23.85 -1.54 -18.35
C ALA A 139 24.70 -1.35 -17.09
N LYS A 140 25.19 -2.45 -16.54
CA LYS A 140 26.25 -2.41 -15.54
C LYS A 140 27.58 -2.34 -16.31
N VAL A 141 28.34 -1.29 -16.04
CA VAL A 141 29.63 -1.05 -16.69
C VAL A 141 30.72 -1.18 -15.63
N GLU A 142 31.68 -2.06 -15.88
CA GLU A 142 32.86 -2.25 -15.03
C GLU A 142 34.11 -2.06 -15.91
N LYS A 143 35.10 -1.31 -15.41
CA LYS A 143 36.29 -0.98 -16.20
C LYS A 143 37.02 -2.26 -16.61
N GLY A 144 37.25 -2.43 -17.92
CA GLY A 144 37.93 -3.60 -18.47
C GLY A 144 37.06 -4.84 -18.63
N LYS A 145 35.73 -4.72 -18.48
CA LYS A 145 34.76 -5.78 -18.78
C LYS A 145 33.71 -5.27 -19.76
N ASP A 146 33.06 -6.20 -20.45
CA ASP A 146 31.91 -5.89 -21.29
C ASP A 146 30.74 -5.40 -20.45
N ALA A 147 29.94 -4.52 -21.03
CA ALA A 147 28.74 -3.99 -20.39
C ALA A 147 27.69 -5.10 -20.25
N GLU A 148 27.15 -5.28 -19.04
CA GLU A 148 26.10 -6.28 -18.76
C GLU A 148 24.72 -5.61 -18.80
N PRO A 149 23.92 -5.81 -19.86
CA PRO A 149 22.59 -5.19 -19.95
C PRO A 149 21.59 -5.84 -19.00
N TYR A 150 20.71 -5.03 -18.43
CA TYR A 150 19.56 -5.49 -17.65
C TYR A 150 18.39 -4.51 -17.85
N SER A 151 17.18 -4.95 -17.49
CA SER A 151 15.97 -4.15 -17.67
C SER A 151 15.25 -3.91 -16.34
N VAL A 152 14.70 -2.71 -16.18
CA VAL A 152 13.94 -2.30 -14.98
C VAL A 152 12.54 -1.86 -15.41
N GLY A 153 11.51 -2.48 -14.84
CA GLY A 153 10.13 -2.02 -14.99
C GLY A 153 9.89 -0.76 -14.17
N VAL A 154 9.35 0.29 -14.76
CA VAL A 154 9.11 1.57 -14.09
C VAL A 154 7.72 2.08 -14.44
N TYR A 155 7.00 2.54 -13.43
CA TYR A 155 5.71 3.22 -13.60
C TYR A 155 5.92 4.73 -13.58
N TYR A 156 5.32 5.44 -14.54
CA TYR A 156 5.33 6.90 -14.62
C TYR A 156 3.91 7.41 -14.45
N PHE A 157 3.70 8.24 -13.43
CA PHE A 157 2.43 8.91 -13.20
C PHE A 157 2.29 10.08 -14.18
N LYS A 158 1.07 10.35 -14.62
CA LYS A 158 0.75 11.58 -15.36
C LYS A 158 0.73 12.78 -14.43
N GLU A 159 0.78 13.97 -15.01
CA GLU A 159 0.60 15.21 -14.25
C GLU A 159 -0.74 15.21 -13.50
N GLY A 160 -0.72 15.66 -12.25
CA GLY A 160 -1.88 15.62 -11.37
C GLY A 160 -2.23 14.23 -10.81
N ALA A 161 -1.53 13.16 -11.20
CA ALA A 161 -1.73 11.82 -10.67
C ALA A 161 -0.60 11.37 -9.74
N GLY A 162 -0.92 10.49 -8.80
CA GLY A 162 0.05 9.95 -7.86
C GLY A 162 -0.57 8.91 -6.94
N LEU A 163 0.10 8.64 -5.82
CA LEU A 163 -0.43 7.77 -4.77
C LEU A 163 -0.72 8.57 -3.52
N TYR A 164 -1.72 8.17 -2.76
CA TYR A 164 -1.93 8.65 -1.40
C TYR A 164 -1.94 7.48 -0.43
N VAL A 165 -1.65 7.77 0.82
CA VAL A 165 -1.86 6.85 1.94
C VAL A 165 -2.69 7.54 3.00
N ILE A 166 -3.50 6.74 3.69
CA ILE A 166 -4.19 7.14 4.90
C ILE A 166 -3.25 6.83 6.06
N VAL A 167 -3.00 7.84 6.87
CA VAL A 167 -2.25 7.72 8.12
C VAL A 167 -3.23 7.96 9.26
N GLY A 168 -3.48 6.92 10.06
CA GLY A 168 -4.27 6.99 11.27
C GLY A 168 -3.38 7.13 12.49
N PHE A 169 -3.76 7.98 13.43
CA PHE A 169 -3.06 8.20 14.68
C PHE A 169 -4.04 8.40 15.84
N GLU A 170 -3.68 7.94 17.05
CA GLU A 170 -4.59 7.97 18.21
C GLU A 170 -4.84 9.39 18.74
N GLU A 171 -3.80 10.21 18.84
CA GLU A 171 -3.85 11.58 19.36
C GLU A 171 -3.69 12.62 18.24
N GLU A 172 -2.85 13.64 18.39
CA GLU A 172 -2.43 14.49 17.28
C GLU A 172 -1.33 13.83 16.44
N GLU A 173 -1.17 14.31 15.20
CA GLU A 173 -0.10 13.85 14.33
C GLU A 173 1.24 14.30 14.91
N ASP A 174 2.05 13.34 15.34
CA ASP A 174 3.39 13.63 15.81
C ASP A 174 4.25 14.23 14.68
N SER A 175 4.88 15.38 14.94
CA SER A 175 5.76 16.04 13.98
C SER A 175 6.88 15.13 13.46
N TRP A 176 7.45 14.26 14.32
CA TRP A 176 8.51 13.34 13.89
C TRP A 176 8.03 12.33 12.85
N LEU A 177 6.75 11.94 12.83
CA LEU A 177 6.23 11.04 11.81
C LEU A 177 6.17 11.77 10.46
N LEU A 178 5.75 13.03 10.46
CA LEU A 178 5.79 13.87 9.27
C LEU A 178 7.23 14.02 8.75
N ASP A 179 8.20 14.27 9.63
CA ASP A 179 9.62 14.34 9.28
C ASP A 179 10.13 13.06 8.59
N LEU A 180 9.64 11.87 9.01
CA LEU A 180 9.98 10.62 8.33
C LEU A 180 9.46 10.58 6.89
N PHE A 181 8.23 11.03 6.66
CA PHE A 181 7.66 11.09 5.31
C PHE A 181 8.33 12.15 4.44
N GLU A 182 8.70 13.30 5.02
CA GLU A 182 9.47 14.33 4.33
C GLU A 182 10.85 13.80 3.94
N SER A 183 11.58 13.16 4.85
CA SER A 183 12.86 12.50 4.55
C SER A 183 12.71 11.44 3.45
N LEU A 184 11.67 10.61 3.55
CA LEU A 184 11.36 9.60 2.56
C LEU A 184 11.08 10.19 1.17
N SER A 185 10.53 11.41 1.10
CA SER A 185 10.23 12.10 -0.16
C SER A 185 11.51 12.37 -0.98
N TYR A 186 12.63 12.65 -0.31
CA TYR A 186 13.93 12.90 -0.92
C TYR A 186 14.69 11.60 -1.27
N THR A 187 14.62 10.60 -0.40
CA THR A 187 15.32 9.32 -0.59
C THR A 187 14.58 8.37 -1.55
N GLY A 188 13.26 8.51 -1.62
CA GLY A 188 12.36 7.75 -2.47
C GLY A 188 11.88 6.43 -1.85
N ILE A 189 10.76 5.93 -2.38
CA ILE A 189 10.16 4.63 -2.00
C ILE A 189 10.28 3.60 -3.13
N GLY A 190 10.35 2.32 -2.78
CA GLY A 190 10.49 1.21 -3.73
C GLY A 190 11.94 0.88 -4.06
N GLY A 191 12.17 0.27 -5.22
CA GLY A 191 13.50 -0.13 -5.67
C GLY A 191 14.17 0.89 -6.58
N LYS A 192 15.48 0.68 -6.83
CA LYS A 192 16.32 1.54 -7.70
C LYS A 192 16.33 3.03 -7.30
N ARG A 193 16.21 3.29 -6.00
CA ARG A 193 16.28 4.63 -5.38
C ARG A 193 17.62 5.33 -5.62
N SER A 194 18.73 4.58 -5.58
CA SER A 194 20.07 5.08 -5.92
C SER A 194 20.21 5.53 -7.37
N SER A 195 19.34 5.03 -8.27
CA SER A 195 19.23 5.49 -9.66
C SER A 195 18.18 6.58 -9.84
N GLY A 196 17.70 7.19 -8.74
CA GLY A 196 16.79 8.32 -8.73
C GLY A 196 15.30 7.99 -8.75
N LEU A 197 14.89 6.72 -8.67
CA LEU A 197 13.47 6.35 -8.71
C LEU A 197 12.76 6.54 -7.35
N GLY A 198 11.45 6.76 -7.41
CA GLY A 198 10.57 6.75 -6.24
C GLY A 198 10.51 8.04 -5.43
N LYS A 199 11.14 9.13 -5.89
CA LYS A 199 11.10 10.45 -5.22
C LYS A 199 9.75 11.13 -5.45
N PHE A 200 9.26 11.85 -4.45
CA PHE A 200 7.96 12.50 -4.53
C PHE A 200 7.97 13.84 -3.78
N VAL A 201 6.94 14.64 -4.01
CA VAL A 201 6.57 15.77 -3.14
C VAL A 201 5.40 15.32 -2.28
N LEU A 202 5.53 15.54 -0.97
CA LEU A 202 4.50 15.22 0.00
C LEU A 202 3.52 16.38 0.10
N ASN A 203 2.23 16.09 0.02
CA ASN A 203 1.17 17.04 0.36
C ASN A 203 0.23 16.38 1.36
N VAL A 204 0.09 16.97 2.55
CA VAL A 204 -0.79 16.45 3.60
C VAL A 204 -2.10 17.23 3.58
N SER A 205 -3.22 16.54 3.68
CA SER A 205 -4.54 17.14 3.81
C SER A 205 -5.37 16.42 4.86
N SER A 206 -6.42 17.09 5.34
CA SER A 206 -7.47 16.45 6.13
C SER A 206 -8.15 15.33 5.32
N MET A 207 -8.80 14.43 6.04
CA MET A 207 -9.65 13.41 5.46
C MET A 207 -11.05 13.98 5.16
N ASP A 208 -11.76 13.35 4.21
CA ASP A 208 -13.19 13.60 3.98
C ASP A 208 -14.02 12.95 5.10
N ASP A 209 -15.01 13.68 5.62
CA ASP A 209 -15.85 13.25 6.76
C ASP A 209 -16.51 11.88 6.55
N LYS A 210 -16.93 11.55 5.32
CA LYS A 210 -17.55 10.25 5.04
C LYS A 210 -16.54 9.11 5.15
N LEU A 211 -15.32 9.32 4.63
CA LEU A 211 -14.25 8.34 4.70
C LEU A 211 -13.79 8.13 6.15
N GLU A 212 -13.69 9.22 6.92
CA GLU A 212 -13.34 9.17 8.33
C GLU A 212 -14.41 8.47 9.17
N ALA A 213 -15.69 8.76 8.91
CA ALA A 213 -16.81 8.07 9.56
C ALA A 213 -16.75 6.56 9.30
N GLY A 214 -16.51 6.14 8.06
CA GLY A 214 -16.37 4.73 7.71
C GLY A 214 -15.19 4.01 8.40
N LEU A 215 -14.14 4.73 8.80
CA LEU A 215 -12.98 4.16 9.52
C LEU A 215 -13.18 4.09 11.03
N ASN A 216 -14.02 4.97 11.59
CA ASN A 216 -14.26 5.05 13.03
C ASN A 216 -15.56 4.36 13.47
N HIS A 217 -16.51 4.09 12.57
CA HIS A 217 -17.74 3.38 12.90
C HIS A 217 -17.55 1.87 12.96
N THR A 218 -18.36 1.25 13.81
CA THR A 218 -18.49 -0.19 13.94
C THR A 218 -19.94 -0.50 14.22
N SER A 219 -20.70 -0.85 13.18
CA SER A 219 -22.10 -1.25 13.31
C SER A 219 -22.24 -2.77 13.43
N GLU A 220 -23.28 -3.22 14.14
CA GLU A 220 -23.61 -4.64 14.23
C GLU A 220 -24.04 -5.18 12.86
N GLY A 221 -23.48 -6.33 12.45
CA GLY A 221 -23.79 -6.95 11.16
C GLY A 221 -23.09 -6.33 9.93
N ALA A 222 -22.34 -5.24 10.13
CA ALA A 222 -21.64 -4.53 9.07
C ALA A 222 -20.60 -5.39 8.35
N CYS A 223 -20.16 -4.91 7.19
CA CYS A 223 -19.02 -5.48 6.47
C CYS A 223 -17.85 -4.51 6.52
N TYR A 224 -16.65 -5.03 6.74
CA TYR A 224 -15.44 -4.22 6.86
C TYR A 224 -14.48 -4.55 5.72
N MET A 225 -14.14 -3.56 4.90
CA MET A 225 -13.15 -3.67 3.83
C MET A 225 -11.77 -3.25 4.33
N ALA A 226 -10.76 -4.08 4.08
CA ALA A 226 -9.38 -3.72 4.35
C ALA A 226 -8.86 -2.65 3.38
N LEU A 227 -8.27 -1.59 3.94
CA LEU A 227 -7.51 -0.55 3.25
C LEU A 227 -5.99 -0.75 3.38
N SER A 228 -5.54 -1.80 4.05
CA SER A 228 -4.14 -2.21 4.10
C SER A 228 -4.02 -3.69 3.79
N LEU A 229 -2.85 -4.12 3.31
CA LEU A 229 -2.47 -5.51 3.49
C LEU A 229 -2.44 -5.80 5.00
N CYS A 230 -3.05 -6.90 5.41
CA CYS A 230 -3.23 -7.20 6.82
C CYS A 230 -3.21 -8.70 7.10
N LEU A 231 -2.92 -9.06 8.35
CA LEU A 231 -2.92 -10.42 8.85
C LEU A 231 -3.36 -10.40 10.31
N PRO A 232 -4.53 -10.96 10.65
CA PRO A 232 -4.94 -11.16 12.03
C PRO A 232 -3.90 -11.95 12.81
N SER A 233 -3.85 -11.74 14.13
CA SER A 233 -3.09 -12.64 15.00
C SER A 233 -3.68 -14.07 14.96
N GLU A 234 -2.91 -15.07 15.38
CA GLU A 234 -3.40 -16.46 15.45
C GLU A 234 -4.69 -16.58 16.27
N LYS A 235 -4.85 -15.76 17.32
CA LYS A 235 -6.03 -15.75 18.19
C LYS A 235 -7.26 -15.13 17.51
N GLU A 236 -7.06 -14.22 16.57
CA GLU A 236 -8.13 -13.51 15.85
C GLU A 236 -8.50 -14.21 14.54
N LEU A 237 -7.59 -15.02 13.97
CA LEU A 237 -7.69 -15.51 12.60
C LEU A 237 -8.99 -16.26 12.30
N ASP A 238 -9.34 -17.25 13.12
CA ASP A 238 -10.55 -18.08 12.92
C ASP A 238 -11.82 -17.22 12.92
N LYS A 239 -11.89 -16.22 13.79
CA LYS A 239 -13.01 -15.28 13.86
C LYS A 239 -13.00 -14.31 12.68
N ALA A 240 -11.83 -13.82 12.29
CA ALA A 240 -11.70 -12.85 11.20
C ALA A 240 -12.17 -13.44 9.86
N ILE A 241 -11.84 -14.71 9.59
CA ILE A 241 -12.17 -15.36 8.31
C ILE A 241 -13.61 -15.88 8.23
N GLU A 242 -14.35 -15.87 9.33
CA GLU A 242 -15.74 -16.30 9.38
C GLU A 242 -16.61 -15.42 8.47
N ASN A 243 -17.19 -16.02 7.42
CA ASN A 243 -17.97 -15.33 6.38
C ASN A 243 -17.20 -14.20 5.65
N ALA A 244 -15.86 -14.25 5.66
CA ALA A 244 -15.03 -13.28 4.96
C ALA A 244 -14.87 -13.61 3.47
N ARG A 245 -14.55 -12.59 2.68
CA ARG A 245 -14.20 -12.69 1.27
C ARG A 245 -12.90 -11.97 1.03
N TYR A 246 -11.85 -12.74 0.77
CA TYR A 246 -10.50 -12.21 0.79
C TYR A 246 -9.65 -12.76 -0.35
N GLY A 247 -8.58 -12.02 -0.62
CA GLY A 247 -7.52 -12.44 -1.53
C GLY A 247 -6.20 -12.43 -0.79
N MET A 248 -5.35 -13.41 -1.08
CA MET A 248 -4.05 -13.54 -0.43
C MET A 248 -2.94 -12.88 -1.24
N LEU A 249 -2.00 -12.24 -0.55
CA LEU A 249 -0.74 -11.75 -1.09
C LEU A 249 0.40 -12.49 -0.42
N LYS A 250 1.35 -12.93 -1.25
CA LYS A 250 2.64 -13.46 -0.79
C LYS A 250 3.63 -12.31 -0.64
N ARG A 251 4.11 -12.06 0.57
CA ARG A 251 5.16 -11.09 0.89
C ARG A 251 6.47 -11.84 1.09
N SER A 252 7.34 -11.75 0.09
CA SER A 252 8.67 -12.36 0.08
C SER A 252 9.69 -11.40 -0.50
N GLY A 253 10.98 -11.72 -0.41
CA GLY A 253 12.04 -10.89 -0.98
C GLY A 253 13.33 -11.01 -0.18
N PHE A 254 14.28 -10.14 -0.47
CA PHE A 254 15.55 -10.06 0.25
C PHE A 254 15.53 -8.95 1.29
N ILE A 255 16.25 -9.16 2.39
CA ILE A 255 16.44 -8.17 3.44
C ILE A 255 17.40 -7.11 2.90
N SER A 256 16.95 -5.87 2.87
CA SER A 256 17.76 -4.74 2.43
C SER A 256 18.35 -4.04 3.66
N SER A 257 19.44 -4.61 4.16
CA SER A 257 20.28 -4.09 5.25
C SER A 257 21.70 -4.62 5.06
N GLU A 258 22.69 -3.73 5.15
CA GLU A 258 24.11 -4.09 5.01
C GLU A 258 24.68 -4.68 6.30
N SER A 259 24.09 -4.37 7.46
CA SER A 259 24.50 -4.87 8.77
C SER A 259 23.79 -6.15 9.20
N TYR A 260 22.85 -6.66 8.39
CA TYR A 260 22.02 -7.82 8.78
C TYR A 260 22.79 -9.14 8.76
N ALA A 261 23.59 -9.40 7.72
CA ALA A 261 24.39 -10.61 7.56
C ALA A 261 25.50 -10.37 6.53
N ALA A 262 26.54 -11.21 6.55
CA ALA A 262 27.67 -11.12 5.59
C ALA A 262 27.26 -11.33 4.12
N THR A 263 26.14 -12.01 3.86
CA THR A 263 25.59 -12.24 2.52
C THR A 263 24.11 -11.88 2.47
N PHE A 264 23.58 -11.61 1.27
CA PHE A 264 22.16 -11.34 1.09
C PHE A 264 21.32 -12.50 1.60
N ARG A 265 20.42 -12.21 2.55
CA ARG A 265 19.48 -13.18 3.09
C ARG A 265 18.07 -12.89 2.59
N LYS A 266 17.35 -13.96 2.25
CA LYS A 266 15.92 -13.91 1.99
C LYS A 266 15.20 -13.72 3.32
N LYS A 267 14.14 -12.91 3.36
CA LYS A 267 13.26 -12.85 4.52
C LYS A 267 12.29 -14.03 4.50
N ARG A 268 11.80 -14.43 5.67
CA ARG A 268 10.70 -15.39 5.78
C ARG A 268 9.50 -14.89 4.97
N THR A 269 8.86 -15.81 4.28
CA THR A 269 7.67 -15.49 3.48
C THR A 269 6.48 -15.33 4.42
N LEU A 270 5.75 -14.22 4.27
CA LEU A 270 4.51 -13.97 4.95
C LEU A 270 3.35 -13.99 3.94
N PHE A 271 2.23 -14.60 4.30
CA PHE A 271 1.00 -14.53 3.52
C PHE A 271 0.00 -13.63 4.26
N THR A 272 -0.54 -12.65 3.55
CA THR A 272 -1.39 -11.59 4.12
C THR A 272 -2.66 -11.44 3.30
N PHE A 273 -3.76 -11.03 3.90
CA PHE A 273 -4.93 -10.58 3.15
C PHE A 273 -4.61 -9.27 2.43
N LYS A 274 -5.12 -9.09 1.22
CA LYS A 274 -4.93 -7.86 0.43
C LYS A 274 -6.00 -6.82 0.74
N ALA A 275 -5.65 -5.54 0.57
CA ALA A 275 -6.65 -4.47 0.55
C ALA A 275 -7.77 -4.77 -0.47
N GLY A 276 -9.00 -4.41 -0.12
CA GLY A 276 -10.24 -4.82 -0.78
C GLY A 276 -10.85 -6.12 -0.22
N SER A 277 -10.13 -6.89 0.59
CA SER A 277 -10.71 -8.04 1.31
C SER A 277 -11.78 -7.56 2.29
N CYS A 278 -12.87 -8.30 2.41
CA CYS A 278 -14.06 -7.95 3.17
C CYS A 278 -14.28 -8.96 4.31
N PHE A 279 -14.50 -8.45 5.52
CA PHE A 279 -14.64 -9.23 6.75
C PHE A 279 -15.95 -8.88 7.46
N LYS A 280 -16.43 -9.80 8.31
CA LYS A 280 -17.59 -9.58 9.19
C LYS A 280 -17.22 -9.20 10.61
N LYS A 281 -15.95 -9.31 10.96
CA LYS A 281 -15.40 -8.93 12.26
C LYS A 281 -14.15 -8.10 12.04
N THR A 282 -13.98 -7.08 12.87
CA THR A 282 -12.74 -6.31 12.92
C THR A 282 -11.66 -7.11 13.66
N PHE A 283 -10.41 -6.78 13.37
CA PHE A 283 -9.23 -7.34 14.02
C PHE A 283 -8.10 -6.31 13.92
N ASP A 284 -7.12 -6.42 14.80
CA ASP A 284 -6.05 -5.43 14.87
C ASP A 284 -4.92 -5.71 13.88
N GLY A 285 -4.61 -7.00 13.71
CA GLY A 285 -3.51 -7.49 12.90
C GLY A 285 -2.14 -7.30 13.54
N ILE A 286 -1.10 -7.73 12.84
CA ILE A 286 0.25 -7.89 13.44
C ILE A 286 1.34 -7.08 12.75
N VAL A 287 2.45 -6.86 13.45
CA VAL A 287 3.76 -6.59 12.84
C VAL A 287 4.59 -7.85 13.00
N ALA A 288 4.83 -8.57 11.90
CA ALA A 288 5.56 -9.83 11.94
C ALA A 288 7.07 -9.61 11.88
N ASP A 289 7.85 -10.31 12.71
CA ASP A 289 9.28 -10.45 12.46
C ASP A 289 9.53 -11.56 11.43
N VAL A 290 10.04 -11.16 10.26
CA VAL A 290 10.36 -12.03 9.13
C VAL A 290 11.86 -12.23 8.97
N SER A 291 12.63 -11.98 10.03
CA SER A 291 14.06 -12.28 10.10
C SER A 291 14.34 -13.79 9.94
N GLU A 292 15.54 -14.07 9.47
CA GLU A 292 16.10 -15.41 9.26
C GLU A 292 17.59 -15.40 9.62
N GLY A 293 17.90 -15.58 10.92
CA GLY A 293 19.26 -15.82 11.44
C GLY A 293 20.29 -14.70 11.25
N GLY A 294 19.88 -13.43 11.28
CA GLY A 294 20.76 -12.26 11.16
C GLY A 294 20.84 -11.41 12.43
N ASN A 295 21.49 -10.26 12.32
CA ASN A 295 21.93 -9.44 13.45
C ASN A 295 20.84 -8.57 14.09
N HIS A 296 19.69 -8.38 13.44
CA HIS A 296 18.61 -7.54 13.95
C HIS A 296 17.24 -8.03 13.43
N PRO A 297 16.12 -7.67 14.09
CA PRO A 297 14.78 -8.02 13.61
C PRO A 297 14.47 -7.44 12.21
N VAL A 298 13.53 -8.06 11.50
CA VAL A 298 13.04 -7.55 10.21
C VAL A 298 11.53 -7.47 10.28
N TYR A 299 11.02 -6.28 10.56
CA TYR A 299 9.60 -6.05 10.73
C TYR A 299 8.85 -5.97 9.39
N CYS A 300 7.76 -6.72 9.26
CA CYS A 300 6.80 -6.65 8.17
C CYS A 300 5.45 -6.19 8.72
N TYR A 301 4.99 -5.02 8.28
CA TYR A 301 3.67 -4.51 8.63
C TYR A 301 2.58 -5.43 8.08
N ALA A 302 1.60 -5.77 8.92
CA ALA A 302 0.36 -6.41 8.53
C ALA A 302 -0.81 -6.02 9.47
N LYS A 303 -0.78 -4.78 9.99
CA LYS A 303 -1.88 -4.21 10.79
C LYS A 303 -3.08 -3.91 9.89
N ALA A 304 -4.27 -4.07 10.43
CA ALA A 304 -5.49 -3.81 9.69
C ALA A 304 -5.89 -2.34 9.79
N MET A 305 -6.17 -1.73 8.64
CA MET A 305 -7.00 -0.55 8.53
C MET A 305 -8.30 -0.98 7.86
N LEU A 306 -9.38 -1.02 8.61
CA LEU A 306 -10.66 -1.55 8.16
C LEU A 306 -11.67 -0.41 8.06
N MET A 307 -12.37 -0.35 6.93
CA MET A 307 -13.42 0.63 6.66
C MET A 307 -14.76 -0.09 6.57
N GLU A 308 -15.74 0.36 7.34
CA GLU A 308 -17.12 -0.10 7.24
C GLU A 308 -17.68 0.20 5.84
N ILE A 309 -18.31 -0.80 5.23
CA ILE A 309 -18.93 -0.73 3.91
C ILE A 309 -20.31 -1.40 3.95
N GLY A 310 -21.33 -0.65 3.53
CA GLY A 310 -22.71 -1.14 3.40
C GLY A 310 -23.49 -1.04 4.70
#